data_AF-A0A445E6Q4-F1
#
_entry.id   AF-A0A445E6Q4-F1
#
_cell.length_a   1.000
_cell.length_b   1.000
_cell.length_c   1.000
_cell.angle_alpha   90.00
_cell.angle_beta   90.00
_cell.angle_gamma   90.00
#
_symmetry.space_group_name_H-M   'P 1'
#
loop_
_entity.id
_entity.type
_entity.pdbx_description
1 polymer ?
#
loop_
_entity_poly.entity_id
_entity_poly.type
_entity_poly.pdbx_seq_one_letter_code
_entity_poly.pdbx_strand_id
1 'polypeptide(L)'
;MVEKECPAVVSCADILALATRDSVVYLGGPSWEVGLRRRDSTTASRLDANNSIPAPSFSLSTLKQNFANQGVSEKDLVALSGAHTIDLAQCRLFGPHTYNDTNIDASYAKFLQSKCPRTGNDKLLELLDRQTPFPFDNLYYKNLAQKKVLLHSDQKLYTGDSTDHLVGNMLRIELQFFNDFFEDMVKMRRIKPLTGGKKGRSDSIVLKSTKHQLLKIM
;
A
#
# COMPACT_ATOMS: atom_id res chain seq x y z
N MET A 1 24.50 -10.43 -2.28
CA MET A 1 23.80 -10.18 -0.99
C MET A 1 24.56 -9.06 -0.31
N VAL A 2 23.89 -7.97 0.08
CA VAL A 2 24.53 -6.72 0.56
C VAL A 2 25.58 -6.96 1.65
N GLU A 3 25.32 -7.88 2.57
CA GLU A 3 26.24 -8.24 3.67
C GLU A 3 27.62 -8.76 3.20
N LYS A 4 27.72 -9.36 2.02
CA LYS A 4 29.00 -9.83 1.49
C LYS A 4 29.88 -8.69 0.99
N GLU A 5 29.27 -7.62 0.50
CA GLU A 5 29.97 -6.46 -0.04
C GLU A 5 30.30 -5.45 1.07
N CYS A 6 29.35 -5.23 1.99
CA CYS A 6 29.45 -4.22 3.05
C CYS A 6 28.93 -4.78 4.39
N PRO A 7 29.73 -5.62 5.10
CA PRO A 7 29.30 -6.28 6.33
C PRO A 7 28.83 -5.30 7.43
N ALA A 8 27.65 -5.53 7.99
CA ALA A 8 27.04 -4.75 9.07
C ALA A 8 26.94 -3.23 8.84
N VAL A 9 26.93 -2.79 7.57
CA VAL A 9 26.82 -1.37 7.20
C VAL A 9 25.36 -0.96 6.94
N VAL A 10 24.61 -1.79 6.22
CA VAL A 10 23.28 -1.44 5.72
C VAL A 10 22.21 -2.15 6.55
N SER A 11 21.29 -1.40 7.15
CA SER A 11 20.20 -1.96 7.95
C SER A 11 19.12 -2.61 7.07
N CYS A 12 18.39 -3.56 7.63
CA CYS A 12 17.23 -4.17 6.97
C CYS A 12 16.15 -3.12 6.66
N ALA A 13 15.97 -2.14 7.55
CA ALA A 13 15.07 -1.00 7.32
C ALA A 13 15.46 -0.18 6.09
N ASP A 14 16.76 0.07 5.86
CA ASP A 14 17.25 0.78 4.68
C ASP A 14 17.14 -0.06 3.41
N ILE A 15 17.41 -1.36 3.49
CA ILE A 15 17.19 -2.30 2.37
C ILE A 15 15.72 -2.28 1.94
N LEU A 16 14.77 -2.33 2.88
CA LEU A 16 13.34 -2.31 2.56
C LEU A 16 12.95 -1.04 1.80
N ALA A 17 13.41 0.12 2.25
CA ALA A 17 13.08 1.38 1.59
C ALA A 17 13.71 1.54 0.20
N LEU A 18 14.95 1.07 0.03
CA LEU A 18 15.61 1.03 -1.28
C LEU A 18 14.88 0.07 -2.23
N ALA A 19 14.55 -1.14 -1.76
CA ALA A 19 13.81 -2.11 -2.54
C ALA A 19 12.43 -1.60 -2.97
N THR A 20 11.71 -0.89 -2.09
CA THR A 20 10.43 -0.25 -2.47
C THR A 20 10.62 0.77 -3.59
N ARG A 21 11.60 1.68 -3.47
CA ARG A 21 11.88 2.68 -4.52
C ARG A 21 12.24 2.01 -5.84
N ASP A 22 13.17 1.06 -5.80
CA ASP A 22 13.65 0.36 -6.99
C ASP A 22 12.53 -0.46 -7.65
N SER A 23 11.59 -1.01 -6.87
CA SER A 23 10.42 -1.73 -7.39
C SER A 23 9.46 -0.79 -8.13
N VAL A 24 9.16 0.38 -7.55
CA VAL A 24 8.29 1.38 -8.21
C VAL A 24 8.93 1.86 -9.52
N VAL A 25 10.23 2.16 -9.51
CA VAL A 25 10.96 2.59 -10.72
C VAL A 25 10.99 1.48 -11.78
N TYR A 26 11.25 0.23 -11.36
CA TYR A 26 11.26 -0.91 -12.28
C TYR A 26 9.91 -1.10 -12.98
N LEU A 27 8.81 -0.78 -12.28
CA LEU A 27 7.45 -0.85 -12.79
C LEU A 27 7.02 0.42 -13.53
N GLY A 28 7.92 1.37 -13.78
CA GLY A 28 7.67 2.58 -14.59
C GLY A 28 7.20 3.80 -13.80
N GLY A 29 7.16 3.72 -12.47
CA GLY A 29 6.84 4.84 -11.59
C GLY A 29 8.01 5.81 -11.38
N PRO A 30 7.80 6.87 -10.58
CA PRO A 30 8.82 7.88 -10.33
C PRO A 30 9.97 7.34 -9.49
N SER A 31 11.15 7.92 -9.66
CA SER A 31 12.29 7.72 -8.74
C SER A 31 12.35 8.86 -7.72
N TRP A 32 12.91 8.56 -6.55
CA TRP A 32 13.20 9.56 -5.52
C TRP A 32 14.46 9.22 -4.75
N GLU A 33 15.00 10.21 -4.04
CA GLU A 33 16.09 9.99 -3.09
C GLU A 33 15.58 9.27 -1.84
N VAL A 34 16.13 8.10 -1.57
CA VAL A 34 15.81 7.34 -0.36
C VAL A 34 16.68 7.84 0.78
N GLY A 35 16.04 8.40 1.82
CA GLY A 35 16.74 8.70 3.06
C GLY A 35 17.20 7.43 3.78
N LEU A 36 18.51 7.31 3.98
CA LEU A 36 19.14 6.18 4.67
C LEU A 36 19.43 6.50 6.15
N ARG A 37 20.14 5.57 6.81
CA ARG A 37 20.60 5.62 8.21
C ARG A 37 19.53 5.22 9.23
N ARG A 38 18.52 4.45 8.83
CA ARG A 38 17.63 3.81 9.80
C ARG A 38 18.36 2.64 10.48
N ARG A 39 17.97 2.33 11.71
CA ARG A 39 18.47 1.16 12.45
C ARG A 39 17.37 0.13 12.60
N ASP A 40 17.77 -1.13 12.71
CA ASP A 40 16.83 -2.23 12.91
C ASP A 40 16.37 -2.30 14.36
N SER A 41 15.06 -2.50 14.56
CA SER A 41 14.50 -2.73 15.89
C SER A 41 14.97 -4.08 16.44
N THR A 42 15.05 -4.20 17.76
CA THR A 42 15.34 -5.48 18.45
C THR A 42 14.08 -6.16 18.96
N THR A 43 12.91 -5.59 18.67
CA THR A 43 11.58 -6.05 19.10
C THR A 43 10.57 -5.85 17.98
N ALA A 44 9.44 -6.56 18.07
CA ALA A 44 8.29 -6.40 17.20
C ALA A 44 7.01 -6.29 18.04
N SER A 45 6.00 -5.60 17.54
CA SER A 45 4.73 -5.39 18.23
C SER A 45 3.55 -5.82 17.36
N ARG A 46 2.97 -6.98 17.68
CA ARG A 46 1.76 -7.48 17.00
C ARG A 46 0.54 -6.60 17.29
N LEU A 47 0.44 -6.09 18.51
CA LEU A 47 -0.66 -5.22 18.93
C LEU A 47 -0.64 -3.91 18.12
N ASP A 48 0.53 -3.27 18.00
CA ASP A 48 0.64 -2.04 17.22
C ASP A 48 0.32 -2.27 15.74
N ALA A 49 0.76 -3.40 15.17
CA ALA A 49 0.44 -3.77 13.79
C ALA A 49 -1.08 -3.93 13.59
N ASN A 50 -1.75 -4.65 14.49
CA ASN A 50 -3.21 -4.85 14.42
C ASN A 50 -4.00 -3.54 14.59
N ASN A 51 -3.47 -2.57 15.34
CA ASN A 51 -4.13 -1.30 15.59
C ASN A 51 -3.81 -0.22 14.55
N SER A 52 -2.64 -0.29 13.92
CA SER A 52 -2.11 0.78 13.06
C SER A 52 -2.24 0.49 11.57
N ILE A 53 -2.30 -0.77 11.14
CA ILE A 53 -2.44 -1.11 9.72
C ILE A 53 -3.93 -1.04 9.33
N PRO A 54 -4.31 -0.27 8.30
CA PRO A 54 -5.71 -0.14 7.89
C PRO A 54 -6.25 -1.47 7.36
N ALA A 55 -7.51 -1.77 7.67
CA ALA A 55 -8.20 -2.92 7.09
C ALA A 55 -8.92 -2.52 5.78
N PRO A 56 -9.05 -3.42 4.80
CA PRO A 56 -9.72 -3.14 3.53
C PRO A 56 -11.22 -2.85 3.69
N SER A 57 -11.81 -3.15 4.86
CA SER A 57 -13.21 -2.90 5.18
C SER A 57 -13.46 -1.56 5.89
N PHE A 58 -12.43 -0.72 6.05
CA PHE A 58 -12.56 0.57 6.72
C PHE A 58 -13.40 1.56 5.91
N SER A 59 -14.22 2.36 6.60
CA SER A 59 -14.87 3.52 6.02
C SER A 59 -13.85 4.64 5.77
N LEU A 60 -14.23 5.64 4.97
CA LEU A 60 -13.37 6.80 4.71
C LEU A 60 -12.95 7.53 6.01
N SER A 61 -13.87 7.73 6.95
CA SER A 61 -13.56 8.38 8.22
C SER A 61 -12.57 7.56 9.07
N THR A 62 -12.69 6.24 9.07
CA THR A 62 -11.75 5.35 9.77
C THR A 62 -10.39 5.33 9.09
N LEU A 63 -10.32 5.33 7.76
CA LEU A 63 -9.06 5.46 7.01
C LEU A 63 -8.35 6.78 7.34
N LYS A 64 -9.06 7.91 7.25
CA LYS A 64 -8.54 9.24 7.59
C LYS A 64 -7.98 9.28 9.00
N GLN A 65 -8.72 8.77 9.99
CA GLN A 65 -8.26 8.74 11.37
C GLN A 65 -7.04 7.82 11.56
N ASN A 66 -7.04 6.64 10.93
CA ASN A 66 -5.94 5.69 11.03
C ASN A 66 -4.62 6.28 10.47
N PHE A 67 -4.68 6.96 9.31
CA PHE A 67 -3.54 7.65 8.72
C PHE A 67 -3.11 8.88 9.54
N ALA A 68 -4.07 9.68 10.03
CA ALA A 68 -3.80 10.82 10.88
C ALA A 68 -3.08 10.41 12.18
N ASN A 69 -3.39 9.24 12.75
CA ASN A 69 -2.69 8.69 13.92
C ASN A 69 -1.20 8.39 13.66
N GLN A 70 -0.80 8.25 12.39
CA GLN A 70 0.61 8.13 11.98
C GLN A 70 1.21 9.46 11.48
N GLY A 71 0.47 10.56 11.59
CA GLY A 71 0.88 11.88 11.09
C GLY A 71 0.80 12.01 9.57
N VAL A 72 -0.03 11.19 8.91
CA VAL A 72 -0.22 11.19 7.46
C VAL A 72 -1.52 11.92 7.12
N SER A 73 -1.47 12.86 6.18
CA SER A 73 -2.62 13.71 5.84
C SER A 73 -3.66 12.98 4.97
N GLU A 74 -4.84 13.58 4.78
CA GLU A 74 -5.85 13.05 3.86
C GLU A 74 -5.36 13.04 2.41
N LYS A 75 -4.63 14.08 1.99
CA LYS A 75 -4.00 14.11 0.66
C LYS A 75 -3.04 12.93 0.49
N ASP A 76 -2.22 12.72 1.51
CA ASP A 76 -1.21 11.67 1.48
C ASP A 76 -1.85 10.27 1.50
N LEU A 77 -2.97 10.09 2.22
CA LEU A 77 -3.78 8.86 2.16
C LEU A 77 -4.21 8.55 0.71
N VAL A 78 -4.74 9.53 -0.02
CA VAL A 78 -5.23 9.32 -1.38
C VAL A 78 -4.09 8.99 -2.34
N ALA A 79 -2.95 9.67 -2.22
CA ALA A 79 -1.76 9.40 -3.02
C ALA A 79 -1.18 8.01 -2.73
N LEU A 80 -0.96 7.66 -1.46
CA LEU A 80 -0.39 6.37 -1.06
C LEU A 80 -1.30 5.19 -1.43
N SER A 81 -2.63 5.38 -1.41
CA SER A 81 -3.57 4.36 -1.90
C SER A 81 -3.37 4.02 -3.38
N GLY A 82 -2.75 4.91 -4.15
CA GLY A 82 -2.36 4.65 -5.53
C GLY A 82 -1.35 3.50 -5.70
N ALA A 83 -0.67 3.07 -4.64
CA ALA A 83 0.18 1.87 -4.68
C ALA A 83 -0.58 0.60 -5.10
N HIS A 84 -1.90 0.56 -4.86
CA HIS A 84 -2.77 -0.53 -5.29
C HIS A 84 -2.88 -0.67 -6.83
N THR A 85 -2.19 0.16 -7.61
CA THR A 85 -2.02 -0.04 -9.06
C THR A 85 -1.19 -1.30 -9.42
N ILE A 86 -0.39 -1.85 -8.50
CA ILE A 86 0.54 -2.97 -8.77
C ILE A 86 0.56 -4.06 -7.68
N ASP A 87 -0.60 -4.55 -7.23
CA ASP A 87 -0.64 -5.71 -6.30
C ASP A 87 -1.84 -6.65 -6.52
N LEU A 88 -1.94 -7.65 -5.65
CA LEU A 88 -2.90 -8.73 -5.62
C LEU A 88 -3.57 -8.76 -4.23
N ALA A 89 -4.89 -8.94 -4.19
CA ALA A 89 -5.61 -9.21 -2.95
C ALA A 89 -6.18 -10.63 -2.92
N GLN A 90 -6.28 -11.18 -1.71
CA GLN A 90 -6.96 -12.44 -1.48
C GLN A 90 -8.47 -12.25 -1.45
N CYS A 91 -9.22 -13.22 -1.97
CA CYS A 91 -10.70 -13.27 -1.97
C CYS A 91 -11.31 -12.87 -0.62
N ARG A 92 -10.77 -13.34 0.51
CA ARG A 92 -11.27 -12.96 1.84
C ARG A 92 -11.22 -11.46 2.17
N LEU A 93 -10.39 -10.69 1.47
CA LEU A 93 -10.24 -9.24 1.67
C LEU A 93 -11.23 -8.42 0.85
N PHE A 94 -11.61 -8.91 -0.34
CA PHE A 94 -12.47 -8.19 -1.28
C PHE A 94 -13.88 -8.77 -1.42
N GLY A 95 -14.07 -10.05 -1.09
CA GLY A 95 -15.37 -10.74 -1.18
C GLY A 95 -16.52 -9.94 -0.57
N PRO A 96 -16.39 -9.40 0.66
CA PRO A 96 -17.42 -8.55 1.26
C PRO A 96 -17.81 -7.34 0.39
N HIS A 97 -16.84 -6.66 -0.23
CA HIS A 97 -17.11 -5.53 -1.14
C HIS A 97 -18.00 -5.97 -2.31
N THR A 98 -17.68 -7.12 -2.90
CA THR A 98 -18.40 -7.62 -4.08
C THR A 98 -19.83 -8.06 -3.80
N TYR A 99 -20.15 -8.50 -2.57
CA TYR A 99 -21.47 -9.04 -2.22
C TYR A 99 -22.37 -8.06 -1.46
N ASN A 100 -21.79 -7.15 -0.67
CA ASN A 100 -22.54 -6.33 0.27
C ASN A 100 -22.64 -4.86 -0.14
N ASP A 101 -21.73 -4.37 -0.98
CA ASP A 101 -21.70 -2.97 -1.35
C ASP A 101 -22.46 -2.70 -2.66
N THR A 102 -22.97 -1.47 -2.80
CA THR A 102 -23.69 -0.98 -3.99
C THR A 102 -22.84 -0.04 -4.85
N ASN A 103 -21.62 0.28 -4.41
CA ASN A 103 -20.71 1.20 -5.07
C ASN A 103 -19.65 0.51 -5.95
N ILE A 104 -19.93 -0.72 -6.40
CA ILE A 104 -19.12 -1.49 -7.34
C ILE A 104 -19.87 -1.64 -8.67
N ASP A 105 -19.16 -1.62 -9.80
CA ASP A 105 -19.73 -1.93 -11.11
C ASP A 105 -20.33 -3.35 -11.12
N ALA A 106 -21.57 -3.48 -11.58
CA ALA A 106 -22.30 -4.75 -11.46
C ALA A 106 -21.67 -5.88 -12.28
N SER A 107 -21.10 -5.57 -13.45
CA SER A 107 -20.44 -6.57 -14.28
C SER A 107 -19.12 -7.01 -13.66
N TYR A 108 -18.39 -6.08 -13.06
CA TYR A 108 -17.15 -6.34 -12.35
C TYR A 108 -17.38 -7.14 -11.07
N ALA A 109 -18.40 -6.78 -10.27
CA ALA A 109 -18.81 -7.55 -9.11
C ALA A 109 -19.15 -9.00 -9.50
N LYS A 110 -19.97 -9.21 -10.55
CA LYS A 110 -20.32 -10.55 -11.02
C LYS A 110 -19.09 -11.34 -11.47
N PHE A 111 -18.14 -10.70 -12.14
CA PHE A 111 -16.86 -11.32 -12.49
C PHE A 111 -16.09 -11.76 -11.23
N LEU A 112 -15.94 -10.89 -10.24
CA LEU A 112 -15.21 -11.21 -9.01
C LEU A 112 -15.90 -12.33 -8.21
N GLN A 113 -17.23 -12.30 -8.11
CA GLN A 113 -18.03 -13.33 -7.45
C GLN A 113 -17.89 -14.71 -8.13
N SER A 114 -17.63 -14.76 -9.44
CA SER A 114 -17.37 -16.02 -10.14
C SER A 114 -16.05 -16.69 -9.74
N LYS A 115 -15.08 -15.89 -9.28
CA LYS A 115 -13.78 -16.36 -8.78
C LYS A 115 -13.77 -16.56 -7.26
N CYS A 116 -14.46 -15.67 -6.55
CA CYS A 116 -14.56 -15.58 -5.10
C CYS A 116 -16.02 -15.88 -4.68
N PRO A 117 -16.45 -17.15 -4.69
CA PRO A 117 -17.76 -17.55 -4.19
C PRO A 117 -17.96 -17.14 -2.73
N ARG A 118 -19.22 -17.02 -2.28
CA ARG A 118 -19.56 -16.66 -0.89
C ARG A 118 -18.91 -17.57 0.16
N THR A 119 -18.63 -18.82 -0.20
CA THR A 119 -17.96 -19.80 0.65
C THR A 119 -16.86 -20.49 -0.16
N GLY A 120 -15.68 -20.65 0.46
CA GLY A 120 -14.51 -21.23 -0.19
C GLY A 120 -13.69 -20.21 -0.98
N ASN A 121 -12.55 -20.65 -1.52
CA ASN A 121 -11.60 -19.83 -2.28
C ASN A 121 -11.01 -18.60 -1.56
N ASP A 122 -11.08 -18.50 -0.23
CA ASP A 122 -10.55 -17.38 0.56
C ASP A 122 -9.13 -16.94 0.21
N LYS A 123 -8.29 -17.88 -0.25
CA LYS A 123 -6.87 -17.67 -0.59
C LYS A 123 -6.63 -17.35 -2.08
N LEU A 124 -7.66 -17.39 -2.92
CA LEU A 124 -7.55 -17.03 -4.33
C LEU A 124 -7.08 -15.59 -4.45
N LEU A 125 -6.10 -15.35 -5.31
CA LEU A 125 -5.54 -14.02 -5.59
C LEU A 125 -6.20 -13.42 -6.83
N GLU A 126 -6.48 -12.12 -6.75
CA GLU A 126 -6.93 -11.30 -7.88
C GLU A 126 -6.15 -9.99 -7.89
N LEU A 127 -5.91 -9.44 -9.08
CA LEU A 127 -5.18 -8.18 -9.27
C LEU A 127 -6.01 -7.01 -8.76
N LEU A 128 -5.37 -6.11 -8.00
CA LEU A 128 -5.96 -4.83 -7.59
C LEU A 128 -6.25 -3.94 -8.81
N ASP A 129 -5.31 -3.90 -9.77
CA ASP A 129 -5.52 -3.37 -11.12
C ASP A 129 -5.40 -4.48 -12.18
N ARG A 130 -6.53 -4.84 -12.79
CA ARG A 130 -6.58 -5.88 -13.83
C ARG A 130 -6.18 -5.39 -15.22
N GLN A 131 -6.23 -4.09 -15.45
CA GLN A 131 -6.00 -3.51 -16.77
C GLN A 131 -4.51 -3.26 -17.01
N THR A 132 -3.79 -2.79 -15.98
CA THR A 132 -2.33 -2.58 -16.02
C THR A 132 -1.65 -3.24 -14.82
N PRO A 133 -1.59 -4.59 -14.77
CA PRO A 133 -1.10 -5.31 -13.58
C PRO A 133 0.40 -5.16 -13.27
N PHE A 134 1.16 -4.53 -14.16
CA PHE A 134 2.61 -4.37 -14.03
C PHE A 134 3.06 -2.92 -14.07
N PRO A 135 2.49 -2.03 -14.90
CA PRO A 135 2.84 -0.61 -14.83
C PRO A 135 2.37 0.05 -13.53
N PHE A 136 3.26 0.83 -12.91
CA PHE A 136 2.90 1.77 -11.86
C PHE A 136 2.38 3.06 -12.51
N ASP A 137 1.05 3.20 -12.59
CA ASP A 137 0.39 4.27 -13.33
C ASP A 137 -0.84 4.82 -12.59
N ASN A 138 -1.55 5.78 -13.19
CA ASN A 138 -2.73 6.37 -12.57
C ASN A 138 -4.06 5.64 -12.86
N LEU A 139 -4.03 4.41 -13.41
CA LEU A 139 -5.23 3.65 -13.77
C LEU A 139 -6.03 3.23 -12.54
N TYR A 140 -5.38 3.04 -11.40
CA TYR A 140 -6.04 2.92 -10.10
C TYR A 140 -7.13 3.99 -9.88
N TYR A 141 -6.80 5.27 -10.13
CA TYR A 141 -7.76 6.36 -9.92
C TYR A 141 -8.87 6.41 -10.98
N LYS A 142 -8.56 6.00 -12.21
CA LYS A 142 -9.58 5.83 -13.26
C LYS A 142 -10.54 4.68 -12.92
N ASN A 143 -10.04 3.61 -12.29
CA ASN A 143 -10.85 2.49 -11.82
C ASN A 143 -11.80 2.90 -10.69
N LEU A 144 -11.38 3.80 -9.78
CA LEU A 144 -12.26 4.37 -8.76
C LEU A 144 -13.49 5.06 -9.37
N ALA A 145 -13.27 5.89 -10.40
CA ALA A 145 -14.35 6.59 -11.10
C ALA A 145 -15.29 5.64 -11.85
N GLN A 146 -14.77 4.50 -12.33
CA GLN A 146 -15.55 3.46 -12.99
C GLN A 146 -16.19 2.45 -12.02
N LYS A 147 -15.97 2.58 -10.72
CA LYS A 147 -16.38 1.60 -9.71
C LYS A 147 -15.79 0.20 -9.92
N LYS A 148 -14.54 0.14 -10.40
CA LYS A 148 -13.83 -1.08 -10.78
C LYS A 148 -12.58 -1.33 -9.93
N VAL A 149 -12.63 -0.97 -8.65
CA VAL A 149 -11.57 -1.31 -7.68
C VAL A 149 -11.97 -2.53 -6.85
N LEU A 150 -10.97 -3.22 -6.31
CA LEU A 150 -11.17 -4.50 -5.66
C LEU A 150 -11.59 -4.36 -4.20
N LEU A 151 -11.02 -3.41 -3.46
CA LEU A 151 -11.24 -3.29 -2.02
C LEU A 151 -12.32 -2.25 -1.71
N HIS A 152 -13.07 -2.50 -0.62
CA HIS A 152 -14.05 -1.55 -0.10
C HIS A 152 -13.39 -0.20 0.26
N SER A 153 -12.24 -0.24 0.95
CA SER A 153 -11.45 0.93 1.33
C SER A 153 -11.08 1.80 0.14
N ASP A 154 -10.74 1.20 -1.00
CA ASP A 154 -10.38 1.92 -2.22
C ASP A 154 -11.58 2.71 -2.71
N GLN A 155 -12.73 2.02 -2.88
CA GLN A 155 -13.92 2.66 -3.40
C GLN A 155 -14.42 3.79 -2.49
N LYS A 156 -14.13 3.75 -1.17
CA LYS A 156 -14.45 4.83 -0.23
C LYS A 156 -13.70 6.13 -0.47
N LEU A 157 -12.64 6.13 -1.28
CA LEU A 157 -11.94 7.37 -1.69
C LEU A 157 -12.72 8.18 -2.74
N TYR A 158 -13.70 7.57 -3.43
CA TYR A 158 -14.45 8.20 -4.51
C TYR A 158 -15.94 7.86 -4.44
N THR A 159 -16.67 8.56 -3.56
CA THR A 159 -18.12 8.34 -3.31
C THR A 159 -18.94 9.64 -3.22
N GLY A 160 -18.40 10.78 -3.67
CA GLY A 160 -19.03 12.10 -3.50
C GLY A 160 -18.69 12.76 -2.17
N ASP A 161 -17.51 12.48 -1.61
CA ASP A 161 -17.05 13.01 -0.32
C ASP A 161 -15.78 13.89 -0.50
N SER A 162 -15.19 14.32 0.62
CA SER A 162 -14.01 15.17 0.76
C SER A 162 -12.83 14.78 -0.12
N THR A 163 -12.60 13.49 -0.37
CA THR A 163 -11.45 13.00 -1.16
C THR A 163 -11.66 13.03 -2.68
N ASP A 164 -12.88 13.23 -3.18
CA ASP A 164 -13.20 13.13 -4.60
C ASP A 164 -12.39 14.12 -5.45
N HIS A 165 -12.13 15.33 -4.95
CA HIS A 165 -11.35 16.33 -5.66
C HIS A 165 -9.86 15.92 -5.83
N LEU A 166 -9.30 15.22 -4.83
CA LEU A 166 -7.93 14.71 -4.87
C LEU A 166 -7.81 13.57 -5.89
N VAL A 167 -8.73 12.60 -5.83
CA VAL A 167 -8.84 11.52 -6.81
C VAL A 167 -9.03 12.08 -8.22
N GLY A 168 -9.88 13.11 -8.36
CA GLY A 168 -10.13 13.82 -9.61
C GLY A 168 -8.89 14.45 -10.24
N ASN A 169 -7.94 14.93 -9.44
CA ASN A 169 -6.67 15.45 -9.94
C ASN A 169 -5.75 14.33 -10.41
N MET A 170 -5.59 13.28 -9.59
CA MET A 170 -4.70 12.15 -9.88
C MET A 170 -5.15 11.33 -11.09
N LEU A 171 -6.46 11.15 -11.30
CA LEU A 171 -6.98 10.45 -12.49
C LEU A 171 -6.75 11.23 -13.80
N ARG A 172 -6.69 12.57 -13.73
CA ARG A 172 -6.50 13.44 -14.91
C ARG A 172 -5.03 13.67 -15.23
N ILE A 173 -4.19 13.82 -14.20
CA ILE A 173 -2.79 14.23 -14.32
C ILE A 173 -1.94 13.18 -13.62
N GLU A 174 -1.39 12.24 -14.39
CA GLU A 174 -0.50 11.20 -13.84
C GLU A 174 0.73 11.77 -13.13
N LEU A 175 1.30 12.85 -13.67
CA LEU A 175 2.41 13.56 -13.03
C LEU A 175 2.04 14.07 -11.62
N GLN A 176 0.78 14.43 -11.37
CA GLN A 176 0.33 14.82 -10.03
C GLN A 176 0.32 13.64 -9.07
N PHE A 177 -0.16 12.47 -9.53
CA PHE A 177 -0.08 11.23 -8.77
C PHE A 177 1.38 10.91 -8.42
N PHE A 178 2.26 10.89 -9.43
CA PHE A 178 3.67 10.57 -9.20
C PHE A 178 4.35 11.54 -8.24
N ASN A 179 4.07 12.84 -8.38
CA ASN A 179 4.63 13.86 -7.50
C ASN A 179 4.19 13.68 -6.04
N ASP A 180 2.89 13.53 -5.82
CA ASP A 180 2.36 13.35 -4.47
C ASP A 180 2.83 12.02 -3.87
N PHE A 181 2.81 10.93 -4.65
CA PHE A 181 3.26 9.62 -4.21
C PHE A 181 4.71 9.63 -3.74
N PHE A 182 5.64 10.22 -4.50
CA PHE A 182 7.04 10.24 -4.05
C PHE A 182 7.22 11.13 -2.82
N GLU A 183 6.55 12.30 -2.75
CA GLU A 183 6.61 13.17 -1.58
C GLU A 183 6.16 12.41 -0.33
N ASP A 184 5.12 11.59 -0.45
CA ASP A 184 4.58 10.80 0.63
C ASP A 184 5.46 9.62 1.01
N MET A 185 6.10 8.96 0.06
CA MET A 185 7.14 7.96 0.35
C MET A 185 8.31 8.58 1.12
N VAL A 186 8.67 9.84 0.82
CA VAL A 186 9.68 10.60 1.59
C VAL A 186 9.16 11.01 2.98
N LYS A 187 7.86 11.28 3.15
CA LYS A 187 7.26 11.55 4.48
C LYS A 187 7.15 10.29 5.33
N MET A 188 6.73 9.16 4.75
CA MET A 188 6.56 7.87 5.44
C MET A 188 7.83 7.41 6.15
N ARG A 189 9.02 7.76 5.63
CA ARG A 189 10.30 7.46 6.31
C ARG A 189 10.42 8.08 7.71
N ARG A 190 9.65 9.14 8.01
CA ARG A 190 9.68 9.88 9.27
C ARG A 190 8.71 9.31 10.30
N ILE A 191 7.96 8.26 9.97
CA ILE A 191 7.11 7.56 10.92
C ILE A 191 8.00 6.78 11.89
N LYS A 192 8.17 7.35 13.09
CA LYS A 192 8.84 6.75 14.26
C LYS A 192 10.22 6.10 13.95
N PRO A 193 11.17 6.78 13.29
CA PRO A 193 12.45 6.17 12.94
C PRO A 193 13.35 5.99 14.18
N LEU A 194 14.11 4.90 14.20
CA LEU A 194 15.25 4.75 15.11
C LEU A 194 16.50 5.38 14.47
N THR A 195 17.03 6.43 15.08
CA THR A 195 18.26 7.13 14.67
C THR A 195 19.16 7.39 15.88
N GLY A 196 20.48 7.52 15.70
CA GLY A 196 21.41 7.83 16.81
C GLY A 196 21.62 6.69 17.84
N GLY A 197 22.50 6.90 18.83
CA GLY A 197 23.10 5.84 19.67
C GLY A 197 22.21 5.02 20.63
N LYS A 198 22.79 3.89 21.09
CA LYS A 198 22.37 2.88 22.08
C LYS A 198 21.04 2.13 21.89
N LYS A 199 20.11 2.57 21.03
CA LYS A 199 18.89 1.79 20.71
C LYS A 199 18.83 1.41 19.23
N GLY A 200 18.60 0.11 18.96
CA GLY A 200 18.64 -0.50 17.63
C GLY A 200 20.05 -0.91 17.18
N ARG A 201 20.15 -1.95 16.34
CA ARG A 201 21.43 -2.43 15.80
C ARG A 201 21.59 -2.02 14.33
N SER A 202 22.83 -1.93 13.87
CA SER A 202 23.13 -1.89 12.42
C SER A 202 23.17 -3.30 11.82
N ASP A 203 22.98 -4.32 12.66
CA ASP A 203 23.18 -5.71 12.28
C ASP A 203 22.13 -6.16 11.27
N SER A 204 22.60 -6.80 10.21
CA SER A 204 21.80 -7.60 9.29
C SER A 204 21.13 -8.77 10.01
N ILE A 205 20.08 -8.52 10.79
CA ILE A 205 19.21 -9.58 11.31
C ILE A 205 18.34 -10.03 10.15
N VAL A 206 18.89 -10.96 9.37
CA VAL A 206 18.10 -11.80 8.48
C VAL A 206 17.12 -12.56 9.37
N LEU A 207 15.87 -12.10 9.44
CA LEU A 207 14.78 -12.85 10.03
C LEU A 207 14.82 -14.25 9.40
N LYS A 208 15.02 -15.29 10.23
CA LYS A 208 14.87 -16.68 9.78
C LYS A 208 13.46 -16.81 9.22
N SER A 209 13.38 -16.83 7.90
CA SER A 209 12.15 -16.87 7.12
C SER A 209 11.36 -18.12 7.47
N THR A 210 10.32 -17.98 8.29
CA THR A 210 9.11 -18.75 8.09
C THR A 210 8.37 -18.10 6.93
N LYS A 211 8.43 -18.79 5.78
CA LYS A 211 7.71 -18.46 4.55
C LYS A 211 6.30 -17.96 4.88
N HIS A 212 5.86 -16.91 4.17
CA HIS A 212 4.50 -16.30 4.13
C HIS A 212 4.28 -15.00 4.91
N GLN A 213 5.01 -13.90 4.61
CA GLN A 213 4.47 -12.58 4.98
C GLN A 213 5.01 -11.34 4.26
N LEU A 214 5.76 -11.47 3.17
CA LEU A 214 6.32 -10.32 2.44
C LEU A 214 5.35 -9.66 1.43
N LEU A 215 4.10 -10.10 1.33
CA LEU A 215 3.12 -9.60 0.35
C LEU A 215 1.86 -9.01 1.01
N LYS A 216 2.02 -8.26 2.11
CA LYS A 216 0.89 -7.67 2.84
C LYS A 216 1.08 -6.20 3.21
N ILE A 217 2.13 -5.55 2.71
CA ILE A 217 2.42 -4.13 3.00
C ILE A 217 2.79 -3.38 1.71
N MET A 218 2.32 -3.87 0.57
CA MET A 218 2.09 -3.06 -0.62
C MET A 218 0.67 -3.39 -1.11
#